data_AF-A0A918F405-F1
#
_entry.id   AF-A0A918F405-F1
#
_cell.length_a   1.000
_cell.length_b   1.000
_cell.length_c   1.000
_cell.angle_alpha   90.00
_cell.angle_beta   90.00
_cell.angle_gamma   90.00
#
_symmetry.space_group_name_H-M   'P 1'
#
loop_
_entity.id
_entity.type
_entity.pdbx_description
1 polymer ?
#
loop_
_entity_poly.entity_id
_entity_poly.type
_entity_poly.pdbx_seq_one_letter_code
_entity_poly.pdbx_strand_id
1 'polypeptide(L)'
;MAILDRLSRLLRANVNDLISKAEDPTKIIDQTLMDMREAYGEARTEVAGAMAQAAKLQREADTNRTLAKDYGDKAEQALKAGSEDLAREALRRKQNYTDLAAGFDAQLTTTTSTVDQLKTQLRALEAKIDEMESRRQLLVARAQTSKASEALQKASGFDKASGAMSAFDDMEQKVQAMEDRNNASAQLHDEGDIDAQLKNLGRDKSIDDELAALKAKVSGDKPAS
;
A
#
# COMPACT_ATOMS: atom_id res chain seq x y z
N MET A 1 -9.81 -2.80 11.65
CA MET A 1 -10.96 -2.50 10.76
C MET A 1 -11.41 -1.03 10.80
N ALA A 2 -11.16 -0.27 11.88
CA ALA A 2 -11.60 1.12 11.98
C ALA A 2 -10.98 2.05 10.92
N ILE A 3 -9.68 1.93 10.63
CA ILE A 3 -9.01 2.69 9.57
C ILE A 3 -9.54 2.32 8.18
N LEU A 4 -9.68 1.02 7.87
CA LEU A 4 -10.22 0.57 6.57
C LEU A 4 -11.61 1.15 6.31
N ASP A 5 -12.45 1.21 7.35
CA ASP A 5 -13.78 1.81 7.26
C ASP A 5 -13.73 3.34 7.14
N ARG A 6 -12.79 4.02 7.82
CA ARG A 6 -12.54 5.46 7.65
C ARG A 6 -12.06 5.78 6.23
N LEU A 7 -11.08 5.04 5.72
CA LEU A 7 -10.56 5.17 4.35
C LEU A 7 -11.68 4.93 3.32
N SER A 8 -12.43 3.83 3.47
CA SER A 8 -13.55 3.50 2.59
C SER A 8 -14.62 4.61 2.56
N ARG A 9 -14.93 5.21 3.71
CA ARG A 9 -15.85 6.35 3.78
C ARG A 9 -15.31 7.58 3.06
N LEU A 10 -14.04 7.93 3.26
CA LEU A 10 -13.40 9.06 2.57
C LEU A 10 -13.31 8.86 1.05
N LEU A 11 -13.08 7.62 0.61
CA LEU A 11 -13.08 7.26 -0.81
C LEU A 11 -14.47 7.35 -1.45
N ARG A 12 -15.50 6.93 -0.71
CA ARG A 12 -16.89 6.97 -1.16
C ARG A 12 -17.54 8.35 -1.01
N ALA A 13 -16.94 9.25 -0.25
CA ALA A 13 -17.48 10.59 -0.03
C ALA A 13 -17.64 11.32 -1.37
N ASN A 14 -18.89 11.61 -1.73
CA ASN A 14 -19.18 12.38 -2.93
C ASN A 14 -19.03 13.87 -2.65
N VAL A 15 -17.89 14.39 -3.04
CA VAL A 15 -17.53 15.80 -2.82
C VAL A 15 -18.45 16.74 -3.60
N ASN A 16 -19.01 16.31 -4.75
CA ASN A 16 -19.98 17.12 -5.48
C ASN A 16 -21.25 17.40 -4.65
N ASP A 17 -21.70 16.42 -3.86
CA ASP A 17 -22.88 16.58 -2.99
C ASP A 17 -22.58 17.49 -1.79
N LEU A 18 -21.33 17.48 -1.31
CA LEU A 18 -20.88 18.37 -0.23
C LEU A 18 -20.74 19.82 -0.72
N ILE A 19 -20.16 20.02 -1.90
CA ILE A 19 -19.99 21.35 -2.52
C ILE A 19 -21.34 21.99 -2.86
N SER A 20 -22.27 21.24 -3.44
CA SER A 20 -23.56 21.78 -3.90
C SER A 20 -24.48 22.26 -2.76
N LYS A 21 -24.24 21.80 -1.54
CA LYS A 21 -25.02 22.17 -0.34
C LYS A 21 -24.32 23.18 0.56
N ALA A 22 -23.10 23.59 0.23
CA ALA A 22 -22.28 24.45 1.05
C ALA A 22 -22.46 25.93 0.70
N GLU A 23 -22.55 26.78 1.72
CA GLU A 23 -22.51 28.25 1.54
C GLU A 23 -21.10 28.73 1.10
N ASP A 24 -20.05 28.07 1.58
CA ASP A 24 -18.67 28.28 1.14
C ASP A 24 -18.04 26.97 0.66
N PRO A 25 -18.10 26.67 -0.66
CA PRO A 25 -17.55 25.44 -1.21
C PRO A 25 -16.02 25.36 -1.12
N THR A 26 -15.33 26.50 -1.01
CA THR A 26 -13.86 26.53 -0.87
C THR A 26 -13.47 26.09 0.53
N LYS A 27 -14.21 26.52 1.56
CA LYS A 27 -13.93 26.11 2.93
C LYS A 27 -14.21 24.62 3.15
N ILE A 28 -15.28 24.08 2.56
CA ILE A 28 -15.62 22.65 2.68
C ILE A 28 -14.58 21.76 2.00
N ILE A 29 -14.09 22.14 0.81
CA ILE A 29 -13.07 21.35 0.13
C ILE A 29 -11.72 21.39 0.88
N ASP A 30 -11.38 22.53 1.47
CA ASP A 30 -10.16 22.69 2.28
C ASP A 30 -10.21 21.81 3.53
N GLN A 31 -11.34 21.80 4.23
CA GLN A 31 -11.53 20.92 5.40
C GLN A 31 -11.48 19.45 4.99
N THR A 32 -12.16 19.08 3.90
CA THR A 32 -12.16 17.69 3.42
C THR A 32 -10.75 17.23 3.07
N LEU A 33 -9.96 18.06 2.40
CA LEU A 33 -8.56 17.78 2.10
C LEU A 33 -7.71 17.62 3.36
N MET A 34 -7.93 18.44 4.38
CA MET A 34 -7.25 18.32 5.67
C MET A 34 -7.57 16.97 6.34
N ASP A 35 -8.85 16.61 6.41
CA ASP A 35 -9.31 15.36 7.01
C ASP A 35 -8.77 14.13 6.25
N MET A 36 -8.72 14.21 4.91
CA MET A 36 -8.15 13.16 4.06
C MET A 36 -6.65 13.00 4.26
N ARG A 37 -5.89 14.10 4.36
CA ARG A 37 -4.44 14.07 4.60
C ARG A 37 -4.10 13.52 5.99
N GLU A 38 -4.87 13.88 7.01
CA GLU A 38 -4.73 13.30 8.35
C GLU A 38 -4.99 11.79 8.31
N ALA A 39 -6.10 11.36 7.71
CA ALA A 39 -6.44 9.95 7.56
C ALA A 39 -5.37 9.19 6.76
N TYR A 40 -4.77 9.81 5.73
CA TYR A 40 -3.66 9.23 4.98
C TYR A 40 -2.43 9.01 5.87
N GLY A 41 -2.06 10.00 6.71
CA GLY A 41 -0.93 9.89 7.63
C GLY A 41 -1.12 8.79 8.68
N GLU A 42 -2.31 8.70 9.28
CA GLU A 42 -2.67 7.62 10.20
C GLU A 42 -2.62 6.25 9.52
N ALA A 43 -3.26 6.11 8.36
CA ALA A 43 -3.29 4.86 7.61
C ALA A 43 -1.91 4.41 7.19
N ARG A 44 -1.03 5.34 6.79
CA ARG A 44 0.37 5.04 6.47
C ARG A 44 1.13 4.46 7.67
N THR A 45 0.88 5.01 8.87
CA THR A 45 1.48 4.51 10.12
C THR A 45 0.97 3.10 10.45
N GLU A 46 -0.33 2.85 10.30
CA GLU A 46 -0.89 1.51 10.50
C GLU A 46 -0.38 0.49 9.49
N VAL A 47 -0.28 0.86 8.21
CA VAL A 47 0.33 0.03 7.16
C VAL A 47 1.76 -0.33 7.54
N ALA A 48 2.55 0.63 8.00
CA ALA A 48 3.92 0.38 8.44
C ALA A 48 3.97 -0.60 9.64
N GLY A 49 3.06 -0.44 10.61
CA GLY A 49 2.93 -1.37 11.73
C GLY A 49 2.56 -2.80 11.29
N ALA A 50 1.61 -2.94 10.38
CA ALA A 50 1.20 -4.23 9.82
C ALA A 50 2.33 -4.87 9.00
N MET A 51 3.09 -4.08 8.23
CA MET A 51 4.29 -4.54 7.51
C MET A 51 5.38 -5.02 8.47
N ALA A 52 5.62 -4.29 9.57
CA ALA A 52 6.58 -4.70 10.59
C ALA A 52 6.15 -6.03 11.26
N GLN A 53 4.86 -6.21 11.51
CA GLN A 53 4.31 -7.45 12.03
C GLN A 53 4.48 -8.61 11.04
N ALA A 54 4.20 -8.40 9.75
CA ALA A 54 4.44 -9.39 8.71
C ALA A 54 5.93 -9.78 8.65
N ALA A 55 6.84 -8.80 8.67
CA ALA A 55 8.28 -9.06 8.68
C ALA A 55 8.73 -9.83 9.94
N LYS A 56 8.11 -9.57 11.10
CA LYS A 56 8.35 -10.35 12.31
C LYS A 56 7.90 -11.80 12.13
N LEU A 57 6.68 -12.04 11.66
CA LEU A 57 6.15 -13.39 11.42
C LEU A 57 7.02 -14.18 10.43
N GLN A 58 7.48 -13.54 9.35
CA GLN A 58 8.41 -14.14 8.40
C GLN A 58 9.72 -14.57 9.09
N ARG A 59 10.32 -13.71 9.92
CA ARG A 59 11.55 -14.06 10.66
C ARG A 59 11.34 -15.22 11.64
N GLU A 60 10.20 -15.27 12.32
CA GLU A 60 9.86 -16.39 13.20
C GLU A 60 9.70 -17.68 12.40
N ALA A 61 8.99 -17.65 11.25
CA ALA A 61 8.86 -18.79 10.36
C ALA A 61 10.23 -19.30 9.89
N ASP A 62 11.10 -18.41 9.41
CA ASP A 62 12.45 -18.75 8.92
C ASP A 62 13.36 -19.30 10.02
N THR A 63 13.26 -18.76 11.23
CA THR A 63 13.99 -19.28 12.41
C THR A 63 13.55 -20.70 12.72
N ASN A 64 12.24 -20.96 12.74
CA ASN A 64 11.71 -22.29 13.01
C ASN A 64 12.05 -23.29 11.88
N ARG A 65 12.04 -22.87 10.62
CA ARG A 65 12.53 -23.70 9.50
C ARG A 65 14.00 -24.07 9.67
N THR A 66 14.83 -23.11 10.07
CA THR A 66 16.26 -23.35 10.33
C THR A 66 16.44 -24.36 11.46
N LEU A 67 15.72 -24.20 12.57
CA LEU A 67 15.75 -25.17 13.68
C LEU A 67 15.26 -26.56 13.26
N ALA A 68 14.19 -26.64 12.46
CA ALA A 68 13.69 -27.90 11.93
C ALA A 68 14.75 -28.60 11.06
N LYS A 69 15.47 -27.85 10.23
CA LYS A 69 16.59 -28.35 9.44
C LYS A 69 17.72 -28.87 10.33
N ASP A 70 18.16 -28.08 11.30
CA ASP A 70 19.24 -28.45 12.22
C ASP A 70 18.93 -29.74 13.00
N TYR A 71 17.68 -29.90 13.45
CA TYR A 71 17.25 -31.14 14.11
C TYR A 71 17.11 -32.31 13.14
N GLY A 72 16.82 -32.06 11.86
CA GLY A 72 16.93 -33.05 10.80
C GLY A 72 18.36 -33.56 10.64
N ASP A 73 19.33 -32.64 10.52
CA ASP A 73 20.75 -32.98 10.38
C ASP A 73 21.26 -33.75 11.61
N LYS A 74 20.83 -33.37 12.83
CA LYS A 74 21.13 -34.10 14.07
C LYS A 74 20.53 -35.51 14.08
N ALA A 75 19.31 -35.69 13.56
CA ALA A 75 18.69 -37.00 13.45
C ALA A 75 19.47 -37.92 12.51
N GLU A 76 19.93 -37.39 11.36
CA GLU A 76 20.77 -38.14 10.41
C GLU A 76 22.10 -38.56 11.05
N GLN A 77 22.76 -37.67 11.78
CA GLN A 77 24.00 -37.97 12.51
C GLN A 77 23.79 -39.07 13.58
N ALA A 78 22.69 -39.00 14.34
CA ALA A 78 22.37 -40.00 15.35
C ALA A 78 22.12 -41.40 14.74
N LEU A 79 21.46 -41.47 13.58
CA LEU A 79 21.28 -42.72 12.84
C LEU A 79 22.61 -43.30 12.35
N LYS A 80 23.49 -42.45 11.80
CA LYS A 80 24.85 -42.88 11.38
C LYS A 80 25.67 -43.42 12.55
N ALA A 81 25.46 -42.87 13.75
CA ALA A 81 26.09 -43.34 14.98
C ALA A 81 25.40 -44.58 15.59
N GLY A 82 24.33 -45.12 14.98
CA GLY A 82 23.60 -46.29 15.46
C GLY A 82 22.67 -46.02 16.65
N SER A 83 22.44 -44.76 17.00
CA SER A 83 21.57 -44.39 18.13
C SER A 83 20.17 -44.00 17.64
N GLU A 84 19.31 -45.01 17.48
CA GLU A 84 17.93 -44.81 17.01
C GLU A 84 17.09 -43.95 17.96
N ASP A 85 17.27 -44.08 19.28
CA ASP A 85 16.47 -43.33 20.25
C ASP A 85 16.77 -41.83 20.20
N LEU A 86 18.04 -41.44 20.03
CA LEU A 86 18.44 -40.05 19.83
C LEU A 86 17.93 -39.51 18.49
N ALA A 87 17.94 -40.33 17.44
CA ALA A 87 17.39 -39.94 16.14
C ALA A 87 15.88 -39.69 16.21
N ARG A 88 15.13 -40.56 16.91
CA ARG A 88 13.68 -40.38 17.11
C ARG A 88 13.38 -39.10 17.89
N GLU A 89 14.13 -38.80 18.94
CA GLU A 89 13.95 -37.56 19.71
C GLU A 89 14.27 -36.31 18.86
N ALA A 90 15.35 -36.34 18.07
CA ALA A 90 15.68 -35.25 17.15
C ALA A 90 14.58 -35.05 16.09
N LEU A 91 14.01 -36.13 15.54
CA LEU A 91 12.88 -36.05 14.62
C LEU A 91 11.61 -35.48 15.26
N ARG A 92 11.31 -35.80 16.52
CA ARG A 92 10.18 -35.19 17.25
C ARG A 92 10.36 -33.68 17.36
N ARG A 93 11.56 -33.22 17.70
CA ARG A 93 11.87 -31.78 17.78
C ARG A 93 11.78 -31.12 16.41
N LYS A 94 12.33 -31.74 15.37
CA LYS A 94 12.16 -31.28 13.99
C LYS A 94 10.68 -31.08 13.66
N GLN A 95 9.83 -32.07 13.94
CA GLN A 95 8.40 -31.99 13.67
C GLN A 95 7.77 -30.80 14.38
N ASN A 96 8.06 -30.61 15.68
CA ASN A 96 7.54 -29.48 16.44
C ASN A 96 7.90 -28.13 15.80
N TYR A 97 9.15 -27.94 15.36
CA TYR A 97 9.58 -26.70 14.70
C TYR A 97 8.98 -26.54 13.30
N THR A 98 8.78 -27.63 12.55
CA THR A 98 8.05 -27.61 11.28
C THR A 98 6.61 -27.13 11.48
N ASP A 99 5.92 -27.66 12.50
CA ASP A 99 4.53 -27.29 12.81
C ASP A 99 4.43 -25.82 13.25
N LEU A 100 5.40 -25.34 14.05
CA LEU A 100 5.49 -23.93 14.42
C LEU A 100 5.72 -23.02 13.21
N ALA A 101 6.64 -23.39 12.31
CA ALA A 101 6.89 -22.64 11.08
C ALA A 101 5.61 -22.53 10.23
N ALA A 102 4.88 -23.65 10.05
CA ALA A 102 3.62 -23.66 9.33
C ALA A 102 2.55 -22.77 9.98
N GLY A 103 2.48 -22.74 11.32
CA GLY A 103 1.61 -21.83 12.05
C GLY A 103 1.93 -20.35 11.79
N PHE A 104 3.22 -19.99 11.82
CA PHE A 104 3.66 -18.63 11.47
C PHE A 104 3.39 -18.27 10.01
N ASP A 105 3.52 -19.21 9.07
CA ASP A 105 3.22 -18.99 7.65
C ASP A 105 1.74 -18.72 7.39
N ALA A 106 0.84 -19.44 8.07
CA ALA A 106 -0.59 -19.20 7.98
C ALA A 106 -0.95 -17.79 8.47
N GLN A 107 -0.35 -17.38 9.60
CA GLN A 107 -0.55 -16.04 10.16
C GLN A 107 0.05 -14.96 9.25
N LEU A 108 1.24 -15.22 8.68
CA LEU A 108 1.90 -14.33 7.74
C LEU A 108 1.03 -14.10 6.50
N THR A 109 0.49 -15.17 5.91
CA THR A 109 -0.39 -15.10 4.72
C THR A 109 -1.57 -14.16 4.95
N THR A 110 -2.25 -14.32 6.11
CA THR A 110 -3.38 -13.46 6.49
C THR A 110 -2.96 -12.01 6.68
N THR A 111 -1.80 -11.80 7.32
CA THR A 111 -1.26 -10.46 7.60
C THR A 111 -0.83 -9.76 6.32
N THR A 112 -0.15 -10.45 5.41
CA THR A 112 0.27 -9.93 4.10
C THR A 112 -0.93 -9.53 3.25
N SER A 113 -1.98 -10.37 3.18
CA SER A 113 -3.23 -10.01 2.49
C SER A 113 -3.84 -8.72 3.05
N THR A 114 -3.86 -8.56 4.38
CA THR A 114 -4.34 -7.33 5.03
C THR A 114 -3.47 -6.12 4.68
N VAL A 115 -2.13 -6.29 4.68
CA VAL A 115 -1.18 -5.25 4.28
C VAL A 115 -1.43 -4.79 2.84
N ASP A 116 -1.66 -5.72 1.93
CA ASP A 116 -1.87 -5.41 0.51
C ASP A 116 -3.21 -4.70 0.26
N GLN A 117 -4.26 -5.10 0.98
CA GLN A 117 -5.52 -4.37 0.99
C GLN A 117 -5.35 -2.93 1.51
N LEU A 118 -4.64 -2.75 2.63
CA LEU A 118 -4.39 -1.43 3.19
C LEU A 118 -3.57 -0.55 2.22
N LYS A 119 -2.52 -1.09 1.59
CA LYS A 119 -1.73 -0.38 0.57
C LYS A 119 -2.58 0.06 -0.61
N THR A 120 -3.47 -0.81 -1.08
CA THR A 120 -4.38 -0.51 -2.20
C THR A 120 -5.31 0.65 -1.84
N GLN A 121 -5.90 0.61 -0.64
CA GLN A 121 -6.76 1.70 -0.16
C GLN A 121 -5.99 3.00 0.08
N LEU A 122 -4.74 2.91 0.55
CA LEU A 122 -3.89 4.08 0.76
C LEU A 122 -3.57 4.78 -0.57
N ARG A 123 -3.22 4.02 -1.61
CA ARG A 123 -3.02 4.56 -2.99
C ARG A 123 -4.30 5.18 -3.54
N ALA A 124 -5.44 4.53 -3.34
CA ALA A 124 -6.72 5.10 -3.76
C ALA A 124 -7.02 6.42 -3.04
N LEU A 125 -6.69 6.52 -1.74
CA LEU A 125 -6.89 7.76 -0.98
C LEU A 125 -5.95 8.87 -1.47
N GLU A 126 -4.71 8.54 -1.80
CA GLU A 126 -3.74 9.46 -2.40
C GLU A 126 -4.28 10.04 -3.72
N ALA A 127 -4.71 9.18 -4.64
CA ALA A 127 -5.31 9.61 -5.90
C ALA A 127 -6.56 10.48 -5.67
N LYS A 128 -7.36 10.16 -4.64
CA LYS A 128 -8.53 10.97 -4.28
C LYS A 128 -8.14 12.34 -3.72
N ILE A 129 -7.06 12.43 -2.94
CA ILE A 129 -6.52 13.71 -2.46
C ILE A 129 -6.07 14.56 -3.65
N ASP A 130 -5.36 13.99 -4.62
CA ASP A 130 -4.91 14.72 -5.82
C ASP A 130 -6.08 15.24 -6.68
N GLU A 131 -7.12 14.42 -6.85
CA GLU A 131 -8.37 14.82 -7.51
C GLU A 131 -9.00 16.02 -6.78
N MET A 132 -9.00 15.96 -5.45
CA MET A 132 -9.59 16.98 -4.59
C MET A 132 -8.79 18.28 -4.60
N GLU A 133 -7.46 18.21 -4.66
CA GLU A 133 -6.61 19.37 -4.83
C GLU A 133 -6.87 20.05 -6.17
N SER A 134 -6.99 19.29 -7.25
CA SER A 134 -7.31 19.82 -8.59
C SER A 134 -8.65 20.54 -8.59
N ARG A 135 -9.68 19.94 -7.97
CA ARG A 135 -11.01 20.53 -7.80
C ARG A 135 -10.96 21.81 -6.96
N ARG A 136 -10.20 21.82 -5.87
CA ARG A 136 -10.00 23.00 -5.02
C ARG A 136 -9.42 24.15 -5.82
N GLN A 137 -8.38 23.88 -6.59
CA GLN A 137 -7.71 24.92 -7.34
C GLN A 137 -8.64 25.53 -8.42
N LEU A 138 -9.45 24.71 -9.09
CA LEU A 138 -10.50 25.17 -10.01
C LEU A 138 -11.59 26.02 -9.30
N LEU A 139 -12.04 25.60 -8.11
CA LEU A 139 -13.02 26.35 -7.32
C LEU A 139 -12.47 27.73 -6.91
N VAL A 140 -11.22 27.77 -6.45
CA VAL A 140 -10.54 29.02 -6.09
C VAL A 140 -10.43 29.95 -7.30
N ALA A 141 -10.04 29.43 -8.47
CA ALA A 141 -9.96 30.21 -9.70
C ALA A 141 -11.34 30.80 -10.06
N ARG A 142 -12.40 29.98 -10.10
CA ARG A 142 -13.77 30.44 -10.37
C ARG A 142 -14.27 31.48 -9.36
N ALA A 143 -13.99 31.28 -8.08
CA ALA A 143 -14.36 32.22 -7.03
C ALA A 143 -13.65 33.56 -7.21
N GLN A 144 -12.38 33.55 -7.64
CA GLN A 144 -11.65 34.77 -7.98
C GLN A 144 -12.24 35.45 -9.22
N THR A 145 -12.58 34.71 -10.28
CA THR A 145 -13.20 35.27 -11.50
C THR A 145 -14.55 35.92 -11.18
N SER A 146 -15.38 35.27 -10.37
CA SER A 146 -16.67 35.81 -9.93
C SER A 146 -16.48 37.11 -9.16
N LYS A 147 -15.56 37.14 -8.19
CA LYS A 147 -15.24 38.35 -7.41
C LYS A 147 -14.68 39.46 -8.29
N ALA A 148 -13.83 39.14 -9.25
CA ALA A 148 -13.28 40.11 -10.21
C ALA A 148 -14.39 40.69 -11.11
N SER A 149 -15.31 39.84 -11.58
CA SER A 149 -16.46 40.26 -12.38
C SER A 149 -17.43 41.14 -11.59
N GLU A 150 -17.73 40.79 -10.33
CA GLU A 150 -18.53 41.63 -9.43
C GLU A 150 -17.85 42.98 -9.14
N ALA A 151 -16.53 42.97 -8.93
CA ALA A 151 -15.75 44.19 -8.73
C ALA A 151 -15.75 45.06 -9.99
N LEU A 152 -15.65 44.46 -11.18
CA LEU A 152 -15.77 45.15 -12.46
C LEU A 152 -17.17 45.73 -12.67
N GLN A 153 -18.24 45.00 -12.36
CA GLN A 153 -19.61 45.52 -12.41
C GLN A 153 -19.79 46.69 -11.45
N LYS A 154 -19.27 46.61 -10.22
CA LYS A 154 -19.27 47.73 -9.26
C LYS A 154 -18.41 48.91 -9.73
N ALA A 155 -17.28 48.63 -10.40
CA ALA A 155 -16.37 49.64 -10.94
C ALA A 155 -16.84 50.23 -12.28
N SER A 156 -17.72 49.56 -13.03
CA SER A 156 -18.31 50.11 -14.27
C SER A 156 -19.25 51.31 -14.03
N GLY A 157 -19.51 51.65 -12.76
CA GLY A 157 -20.07 52.94 -12.35
C GLY A 157 -19.03 54.06 -12.15
N PHE A 158 -17.72 53.81 -12.30
CA PHE A 158 -16.66 54.80 -12.03
C PHE A 158 -15.35 54.51 -12.79
N ASP A 159 -14.97 55.39 -13.73
CA ASP A 159 -13.78 55.46 -14.62
C ASP A 159 -12.43 54.82 -14.16
N LYS A 160 -12.37 53.51 -13.88
CA LYS A 160 -11.13 52.78 -13.51
C LYS A 160 -11.01 51.40 -14.17
N ALA A 161 -11.26 51.30 -15.47
CA ALA A 161 -11.18 50.05 -16.23
C ALA A 161 -9.76 49.44 -16.33
N SER A 162 -8.69 50.23 -16.18
CA SER A 162 -7.31 49.76 -16.43
C SER A 162 -6.76 48.79 -15.38
N GLY A 163 -7.23 48.84 -14.12
CA GLY A 163 -6.73 47.95 -13.05
C GLY A 163 -7.38 46.57 -13.00
N ALA A 164 -8.61 46.46 -13.53
CA ALA A 164 -9.36 45.21 -13.54
C ALA A 164 -8.88 44.25 -14.66
N MET A 165 -8.33 44.78 -15.75
CA MET A 165 -7.83 43.99 -16.87
C MET A 165 -6.56 43.20 -16.51
N SER A 166 -5.64 43.82 -15.75
CA SER A 166 -4.43 43.13 -15.24
C SER A 166 -4.75 41.98 -14.29
N ALA A 167 -5.80 42.10 -13.48
CA ALA A 167 -6.23 41.03 -12.58
C ALA A 167 -6.87 39.84 -13.33
N PHE A 168 -7.36 40.07 -14.55
CA PHE A 168 -7.90 39.04 -15.42
C PHE A 168 -6.78 38.26 -16.12
N ASP A 169 -5.76 38.96 -16.65
CA ASP A 169 -4.57 38.35 -17.27
C ASP A 169 -3.80 37.43 -16.29
N ASP A 170 -3.60 37.87 -15.04
CA ASP A 170 -2.94 37.08 -13.99
C ASP A 170 -3.71 35.79 -13.65
N MET A 171 -5.04 35.82 -13.81
CA MET A 171 -5.91 34.70 -13.51
C MET A 171 -5.94 33.69 -14.65
N GLU A 172 -5.99 34.17 -15.89
CA GLU A 172 -5.90 33.34 -17.09
C GLU A 172 -4.59 32.54 -17.09
N GLN A 173 -3.46 33.18 -16.76
CA GLN A 173 -2.17 32.50 -16.63
C GLN A 173 -2.16 31.43 -15.52
N LYS A 174 -2.85 31.68 -14.39
CA LYS A 174 -2.96 30.69 -13.30
C LYS A 174 -3.80 29.48 -13.67
N VAL A 175 -4.90 29.68 -14.41
CA VAL A 175 -5.75 28.58 -14.88
C VAL A 175 -4.99 27.74 -15.91
N GLN A 176 -4.32 28.40 -16.87
CA GLN A 176 -3.50 27.73 -17.88
C GLN A 176 -2.40 26.85 -17.24
N ALA A 177 -1.65 27.41 -16.29
CA ALA A 177 -0.58 26.69 -15.59
C ALA A 177 -1.09 25.50 -14.75
N MET A 178 -2.35 25.55 -14.34
CA MET A 178 -3.01 24.48 -13.58
C MET A 178 -3.47 23.35 -14.48
N GLU A 179 -4.03 23.67 -15.64
CA GLU A 179 -4.39 22.70 -16.67
C GLU A 179 -3.16 21.93 -17.17
N ASP A 180 -2.05 22.63 -17.41
CA ASP A 180 -0.79 22.01 -17.84
C ASP A 180 -0.24 21.03 -16.78
N ARG A 181 -0.38 21.36 -15.50
CA ARG A 181 0.11 20.52 -14.38
C ARG A 181 -0.73 19.25 -14.19
N ASN A 182 -2.04 19.36 -14.37
CA ASN A 182 -2.97 18.22 -14.25
C ASN A 182 -2.79 17.22 -15.40
N ASN A 183 -2.49 17.70 -16.61
CA ASN A 183 -2.20 16.81 -17.75
C ASN A 183 -0.87 16.05 -17.56
N ALA A 184 0.13 16.66 -16.92
CA ALA A 184 1.41 16.01 -16.66
C ALA A 184 1.33 14.93 -15.56
N SER A 185 0.51 15.13 -14.51
CA SER A 185 0.36 14.13 -13.43
C SER A 185 -0.40 12.88 -13.88
N ALA A 186 -1.36 13.02 -14.79
CA ALA A 186 -2.11 11.90 -15.36
C ALA A 186 -1.22 10.93 -16.17
N GLN A 187 -0.19 11.44 -16.85
CA GLN A 187 0.72 10.61 -17.65
C GLN A 187 1.71 9.79 -16.80
N LEU A 188 2.06 10.26 -15.59
CA LEU A 188 3.02 9.58 -14.70
C LEU A 188 2.43 8.38 -13.96
N HIS A 189 1.11 8.29 -13.82
CA HIS A 189 0.43 7.20 -13.10
C HIS A 189 0.33 5.89 -13.91
N ASP A 190 0.48 5.95 -15.24
CA ASP A 190 0.27 4.81 -16.14
C ASP A 190 1.54 3.94 -16.31
N GLU A 191 2.73 4.51 -16.12
CA GLU A 191 4.02 3.81 -16.35
C GLU A 191 4.48 2.95 -15.15
N GLY A 192 3.92 3.14 -13.94
CA GLY A 192 4.43 2.50 -12.72
C GLY A 192 3.89 1.09 -12.40
N ASP A 193 2.77 0.66 -13.01
CA ASP A 193 2.04 -0.56 -12.59
C ASP A 193 2.37 -1.81 -13.44
N ILE A 194 2.88 -1.64 -14.66
CA ILE A 194 3.13 -2.74 -15.60
C ILE A 194 4.41 -3.54 -15.26
N ASP A 195 5.48 -2.86 -14.83
CA ASP A 195 6.77 -3.52 -14.50
C ASP A 195 6.73 -4.36 -13.23
N ALA A 196 5.84 -4.02 -12.29
CA ALA A 196 5.64 -4.80 -11.06
C ALA A 196 4.88 -6.11 -11.33
N GLN A 197 4.01 -6.14 -12.34
CA GLN A 197 3.18 -7.30 -12.69
C GLN A 197 3.98 -8.40 -13.44
N LEU A 198 5.04 -8.05 -14.17
CA LEU A 198 5.90 -9.00 -14.87
C LEU A 198 6.84 -9.80 -13.94
N LYS A 199 7.13 -9.30 -12.74
CA LYS A 199 8.13 -9.89 -11.83
C LYS A 199 7.60 -11.06 -11.00
N ASN A 200 6.27 -11.19 -10.88
CA ASN A 200 5.61 -12.14 -9.98
C ASN A 200 5.18 -13.47 -10.63
N LEU A 201 5.38 -13.67 -11.94
CA LEU A 201 4.91 -14.88 -12.65
C LEU A 201 5.86 -16.11 -12.57
N GLY A 202 6.97 -16.01 -11.85
CA GLY A 202 8.13 -16.91 -12.05
C GLY A 202 8.43 -17.98 -10.99
N ARG A 203 7.66 -18.12 -9.91
CA ARG A 203 8.01 -19.08 -8.83
C ARG A 203 6.75 -19.73 -8.27
N ASP A 204 6.61 -21.04 -8.47
CA ASP A 204 6.30 -22.01 -7.41
C ASP A 204 5.94 -23.40 -7.98
N LYS A 205 6.95 -24.28 -8.03
CA LYS A 205 6.82 -25.75 -8.07
C LYS A 205 8.06 -26.33 -7.36
N SER A 206 7.93 -26.87 -6.14
CA SER A 206 9.11 -27.45 -5.43
C SER A 206 8.81 -28.50 -4.35
N ILE A 207 7.55 -28.71 -3.91
CA ILE A 207 7.34 -29.44 -2.65
C ILE A 207 7.26 -30.97 -2.83
N ASP A 208 6.81 -31.48 -3.98
CA ASP A 208 6.76 -32.93 -4.24
C ASP A 208 8.14 -33.55 -4.58
N ASP A 209 9.09 -32.74 -5.04
CA ASP A 209 10.45 -33.17 -5.38
C ASP A 209 11.34 -33.38 -4.13
N GLU A 210 11.02 -32.72 -3.02
CA GLU A 210 11.85 -32.71 -1.81
C GLU A 210 11.75 -34.01 -0.98
N LEU A 211 10.60 -34.69 -0.98
CA LEU A 211 10.40 -35.91 -0.18
C LEU A 211 11.06 -37.16 -0.80
N ALA A 212 11.05 -37.27 -2.14
CA ALA A 212 11.71 -38.36 -2.86
C ALA A 212 13.24 -38.25 -2.78
N ALA A 213 13.77 -37.02 -2.81
CA ALA A 213 15.20 -36.75 -2.72
C ALA A 213 15.83 -37.21 -1.38
N LEU A 214 15.10 -37.07 -0.26
CA LEU A 214 15.64 -37.41 1.06
C LEU A 214 15.85 -38.92 1.26
N LYS A 215 14.95 -39.78 0.75
CA LYS A 215 15.09 -41.25 0.82
C LYS A 215 16.19 -41.79 -0.09
N ALA A 216 16.35 -41.18 -1.27
CA ALA A 216 17.42 -41.54 -2.21
C ALA A 216 18.81 -41.27 -1.61
N LYS A 217 18.95 -40.15 -0.87
CA LYS A 217 20.23 -39.73 -0.30
C LYS A 217 20.73 -40.61 0.86
N VAL A 218 19.83 -41.20 1.63
CA VAL A 218 20.18 -42.08 2.77
C VAL A 218 20.44 -43.53 2.31
N SER A 219 19.80 -43.98 1.23
CA SER A 219 19.94 -45.36 0.73
C SER A 219 21.19 -45.59 -0.13
N GLY A 220 21.80 -44.52 -0.64
CA GLY A 220 23.02 -44.57 -1.47
C GLY A 220 24.33 -44.63 -0.70
N ASP A 221 24.31 -44.53 0.64
CA ASP A 221 25.51 -44.48 1.50
C ASP A 221 25.80 -45.82 2.21
N LYS A 222 25.27 -46.93 1.70
CA LYS A 222 25.58 -48.28 2.21
C LYS A 222 26.78 -48.84 1.44
N PRO A 223 27.95 -49.06 2.06
CA PRO A 223 29.16 -49.44 1.35
C PRO A 223 29.02 -50.86 0.79
N ALA A 224 29.36 -51.01 -0.50
CA ALA A 224 29.69 -52.30 -1.06
C ALA A 224 31.07 -52.70 -0.52
N SER A 225 31.05 -53.72 0.33
CA SER A 225 32.13 -54.66 0.73
C SER A 225 33.54 -54.10 0.97
#